data_AF-A0A4Y8PX98-F1
#
_entry.id   AF-A0A4Y8PX98-F1
#
_cell.length_a   1.000
_cell.length_b   1.000
_cell.length_c   1.000
_cell.angle_alpha   90.00
_cell.angle_beta   90.00
_cell.angle_gamma   90.00
#
_symmetry.space_group_name_H-M   'P 1'
#
loop_
_entity.id
_entity.type
_entity.pdbx_description
1 polymer ?
#
loop_
_entity_poly.entity_id
_entity_poly.type
_entity_poly.pdbx_seq_one_letter_code
_entity_poly.pdbx_strand_id
1 'polypeptide(L)'
;MRHSLVKIAFYLAMLAALAGLGLKHGSWAPYLLSYPILLVAHVVLVRLYFQFTVGGMMRNWTFHWGFFWIGLLPVGNASIRLVSRVQLHLFWIGLTGLAVLYPWMPPNWMYALMLVHMWMLVPRLWMLFRFRPYRKAGLIKITGKDTSCYLH
;
A
#
# COMPACT_ATOMS: atom_id res chain seq x y z
N MET A 1 1.30 -9.68 -20.08
CA MET A 1 2.06 -10.67 -19.29
C MET A 1 3.40 -10.14 -18.73
N ARG A 2 4.27 -9.45 -19.49
CA ARG A 2 5.60 -8.97 -19.03
C ARG A 2 5.59 -8.06 -17.78
N HIS A 3 4.55 -7.22 -17.64
CA HIS A 3 4.39 -6.35 -16.47
C HIS A 3 4.04 -7.08 -15.16
N SER A 4 3.54 -8.32 -15.22
CA SER A 4 3.33 -9.14 -14.02
C SER A 4 4.67 -9.67 -13.50
N LEU A 5 5.55 -10.08 -14.41
CA LEU A 5 6.86 -10.65 -14.08
C LEU A 5 7.79 -9.64 -13.41
N VAL A 6 7.83 -8.38 -13.86
CA VAL A 6 8.63 -7.34 -13.19
C VAL A 6 8.15 -7.10 -11.76
N LYS A 7 6.83 -7.16 -11.53
CA LYS A 7 6.25 -7.03 -10.18
C LYS A 7 6.60 -8.23 -9.32
N ILE A 8 6.50 -9.45 -9.86
CA ILE A 8 6.87 -10.70 -9.17
C ILE A 8 8.39 -10.77 -8.94
N ALA A 9 9.21 -10.20 -9.81
CA ALA A 9 10.66 -10.13 -9.63
C ALA A 9 11.03 -9.11 -8.54
N PHE A 10 10.39 -7.93 -8.54
CA PHE A 10 10.56 -6.93 -7.49
C PHE A 10 10.15 -7.53 -6.14
N TYR A 11 8.88 -7.99 -6.06
CA TYR A 11 8.43 -9.25 -5.44
C TYR A 11 9.40 -10.13 -4.63
N LEU A 12 10.13 -10.93 -5.38
CA LEU A 12 11.04 -11.94 -4.88
C LEU A 12 12.36 -11.32 -4.43
N ALA A 13 12.84 -10.27 -5.11
CA ALA A 13 14.09 -9.58 -4.76
C ALA A 13 14.03 -8.95 -3.36
N MET A 14 12.91 -8.34 -2.98
CA MET A 14 12.78 -7.76 -1.64
C MET A 14 12.50 -8.81 -0.57
N LEU A 15 11.80 -9.90 -0.92
CA LEU A 15 11.61 -11.04 -0.02
C LEU A 15 12.96 -11.73 0.25
N ALA A 16 13.83 -11.81 -0.77
CA ALA A 16 15.22 -12.23 -0.62
C ALA A 16 16.05 -11.23 0.20
N ALA A 17 15.84 -9.92 0.04
CA ALA A 17 16.50 -8.89 0.87
C ALA A 17 16.08 -8.98 2.35
N LEU A 18 14.79 -9.19 2.62
CA LEU A 18 14.26 -9.45 3.96
C LEU A 18 14.85 -10.73 4.57
N ALA A 19 14.91 -11.81 3.79
CA ALA A 19 15.54 -13.05 4.22
C ALA A 19 17.03 -12.86 4.54
N GLY A 20 17.78 -12.15 3.68
CA GLY A 20 19.20 -11.85 3.90
C GLY A 20 19.45 -10.99 5.15
N LEU A 21 18.60 -9.99 5.40
CA LEU A 21 18.70 -9.14 6.60
C LEU A 21 18.33 -9.90 7.87
N GLY A 22 17.32 -10.78 7.81
CA GLY A 22 16.92 -11.67 8.91
C GLY A 22 17.99 -12.69 9.28
N LEU A 23 18.70 -13.25 8.30
CA LEU A 23 19.85 -14.13 8.53
C LEU A 23 21.01 -13.36 9.20
N LYS A 24 21.26 -12.11 8.81
CA LYS A 24 22.32 -11.28 9.38
C LYS A 24 22.06 -10.87 10.85
N HIS A 25 20.82 -10.61 11.22
CA HIS A 25 20.46 -10.15 12.58
C HIS A 25 20.00 -11.27 13.52
N GLY A 26 19.95 -12.52 13.06
CA GLY A 26 19.61 -13.71 13.85
C GLY A 26 18.17 -13.77 14.38
N SER A 27 17.35 -12.76 14.10
CA SER A 27 15.96 -12.65 14.60
C SER A 27 14.99 -12.34 13.46
N TRP A 28 14.09 -13.29 13.18
CA TRP A 28 13.13 -13.19 12.07
C TRP A 28 11.81 -12.54 12.49
N ALA A 29 11.56 -12.46 13.80
CA ALA A 29 10.35 -11.91 14.41
C ALA A 29 9.93 -10.52 13.87
N PRO A 30 10.81 -9.49 13.81
CA PRO A 30 10.41 -8.17 13.32
C PRO A 30 9.93 -8.17 11.86
N TYR A 31 10.49 -9.05 11.03
CA TYR A 31 10.15 -9.14 9.61
C TYR A 31 8.82 -9.87 9.38
N LEU A 32 8.53 -10.91 10.17
CA LEU A 32 7.26 -11.63 10.10
C LEU A 32 6.10 -10.81 10.70
N LEU A 33 6.35 -10.09 11.79
CA LEU A 33 5.31 -9.31 12.49
C LEU A 33 5.04 -7.94 11.84
N SER A 34 6.03 -7.34 11.19
CA SER A 34 5.84 -6.03 10.53
C SER A 34 4.75 -6.05 9.44
N TYR A 35 4.60 -7.15 8.70
CA TYR A 35 3.58 -7.27 7.66
C TYR A 35 2.14 -7.17 8.19
N PRO A 36 1.68 -8.03 9.13
CA PRO A 36 0.32 -7.92 9.68
C PRO A 36 0.12 -6.62 10.45
N ILE A 37 1.14 -6.13 11.18
CA ILE A 37 1.06 -4.85 11.91
C ILE A 37 0.76 -3.70 10.95
N LEU A 38 1.54 -3.59 9.86
CA LEU A 38 1.34 -2.53 8.88
C LEU A 38 0.01 -2.69 8.14
N LEU A 39 -0.39 -3.91 7.81
CA LEU A 39 -1.68 -4.17 7.17
C LEU A 39 -2.84 -3.66 8.03
N VAL A 40 -2.83 -3.96 9.33
CA VAL A 40 -3.83 -3.47 10.29
C VAL A 40 -3.75 -1.95 10.38
N ALA A 41 -2.55 -1.38 10.51
CA ALA A 41 -2.35 0.07 10.55
C ALA A 41 -2.93 0.75 9.30
N HIS A 42 -2.69 0.21 8.09
CA HIS A 42 -3.23 0.75 6.85
C HIS A 42 -4.76 0.71 6.84
N VAL A 43 -5.38 -0.39 7.28
CA VAL A 43 -6.84 -0.50 7.35
C VAL A 43 -7.42 0.54 8.31
N VAL A 44 -6.81 0.71 9.48
CA VAL A 44 -7.23 1.70 10.49
C VAL A 44 -7.05 3.12 9.94
N LEU A 45 -5.91 3.44 9.35
CA LEU A 45 -5.64 4.75 8.76
C LEU A 45 -6.63 5.12 7.65
N VAL A 46 -6.97 4.17 6.78
CA VAL A 46 -7.99 4.40 5.74
C VAL A 46 -9.36 4.64 6.39
N ARG A 47 -9.74 3.86 7.41
CA ARG A 47 -10.99 4.07 8.14
C ARG A 47 -11.06 5.44 8.80
N LEU A 48 -10.02 5.84 9.50
CA LEU A 48 -9.90 7.15 10.14
C LEU A 48 -9.96 8.27 9.09
N TYR A 49 -9.24 8.14 7.98
CA TYR A 49 -9.27 9.11 6.91
C TYR A 49 -10.69 9.36 6.39
N PHE A 50 -11.47 8.29 6.12
CA PHE A 50 -12.85 8.42 5.68
C PHE A 50 -13.79 9.00 6.75
N GLN A 51 -13.58 8.63 8.02
CA GLN A 51 -14.35 9.21 9.12
C GLN A 51 -14.13 10.72 9.25
N PHE A 52 -12.87 11.17 9.22
CA PHE A 52 -12.55 12.59 9.41
C PHE A 52 -12.76 13.44 8.17
N THR A 53 -12.52 12.92 6.95
CA THR A 53 -12.52 13.73 5.72
C THR A 53 -13.85 13.73 4.99
N VAL A 54 -14.61 12.62 5.03
CA VAL A 54 -15.80 12.42 4.18
C VAL A 54 -17.08 12.25 5.03
N GLY A 55 -17.02 12.53 6.34
CA GLY A 55 -18.19 12.46 7.22
C GLY A 55 -18.81 11.05 7.29
N GLY A 56 -18.01 9.99 7.12
CA GLY A 56 -18.48 8.62 7.27
C GLY A 56 -19.17 7.98 6.06
N MET A 57 -19.30 8.66 4.92
CA MET A 57 -19.78 8.03 3.70
C MET A 57 -18.69 7.17 3.03
N MET A 58 -18.45 5.96 3.57
CA MET A 58 -17.72 4.86 2.93
C MET A 58 -18.51 4.22 1.77
N ARG A 59 -19.36 4.98 1.07
CA ARG A 59 -20.26 4.41 0.08
C ARG A 59 -19.40 3.87 -1.06
N ASN A 60 -19.40 2.54 -1.19
CA ASN A 60 -18.65 1.74 -2.17
C ASN A 60 -17.15 1.57 -1.89
N TRP A 61 -16.67 1.41 -0.65
CA TRP A 61 -15.31 0.91 -0.40
C TRP A 61 -15.35 -0.42 0.37
N THR A 62 -14.82 -1.49 -0.22
CA THR A 62 -14.77 -2.82 0.40
C THR A 62 -13.34 -3.30 0.57
N PHE A 63 -13.14 -4.23 1.51
CA PHE A 63 -11.87 -4.90 1.67
C PHE A 63 -11.67 -5.88 0.51
N HIS A 64 -10.64 -5.66 -0.30
CA HIS A 64 -10.26 -6.58 -1.37
C HIS A 64 -9.02 -7.37 -0.98
N TRP A 65 -9.09 -8.68 -1.21
CA TRP A 65 -7.96 -9.59 -1.15
C TRP A 65 -7.37 -9.73 -2.56
N GLY A 66 -6.27 -9.04 -2.82
CA GLY A 66 -5.53 -9.15 -4.08
C GLY A 66 -4.03 -9.05 -3.84
N PHE A 67 -3.23 -9.77 -4.64
CA PHE A 67 -1.78 -9.91 -4.42
C PHE A 67 -1.04 -8.57 -4.26
N PHE A 68 -1.47 -7.53 -5.00
CA PHE A 68 -0.94 -6.16 -4.91
C PHE A 68 -1.89 -5.16 -4.24
N TRP A 69 -3.16 -5.53 -4.07
CA TRP A 69 -4.26 -4.66 -3.65
C TRP A 69 -4.96 -5.18 -2.39
N ILE A 70 -4.20 -5.74 -1.44
CA ILE A 70 -4.72 -6.08 -0.11
C ILE A 70 -5.08 -4.79 0.63
N GLY A 71 -6.36 -4.56 0.94
CA GLY A 71 -6.81 -3.40 1.71
C GLY A 71 -8.18 -2.89 1.29
N LEU A 72 -8.56 -1.72 1.82
CA LEU A 72 -9.80 -1.05 1.43
C LEU A 72 -9.63 -0.40 0.05
N LEU A 73 -10.46 -0.80 -0.91
CA LEU A 73 -10.49 -0.24 -2.25
C LEU A 73 -11.93 0.12 -2.65
N PRO A 74 -12.11 1.08 -3.57
CA PRO A 74 -13.43 1.43 -4.06
C PRO A 74 -14.01 0.32 -4.95
N VAL A 75 -15.27 -0.02 -4.72
CA VAL A 75 -16.11 -0.89 -5.54
C VAL A 75 -16.62 -0.10 -6.73
N GLY A 76 -16.29 -0.54 -7.94
CA GLY A 76 -16.77 0.05 -9.18
C GLY A 76 -15.84 1.12 -9.76
N ASN A 77 -16.43 2.14 -10.39
CA ASN A 77 -15.70 3.20 -11.08
C ASN A 77 -15.37 4.32 -10.11
N ALA A 78 -14.09 4.44 -9.74
CA ALA A 78 -13.59 5.53 -8.90
C ALA A 78 -12.75 6.50 -9.71
N SER A 79 -12.80 7.78 -9.34
CA SER A 79 -11.91 8.77 -9.94
C SER A 79 -10.46 8.47 -9.54
N ILE A 80 -9.55 8.50 -10.52
CA ILE A 80 -8.11 8.29 -10.31
C ILE A 80 -7.59 9.28 -9.26
N ARG A 81 -8.11 10.51 -9.28
CA ARG A 81 -7.73 11.57 -8.35
C ARG A 81 -8.02 11.21 -6.90
N LEU A 82 -9.19 10.64 -6.62
CA LEU A 82 -9.57 10.24 -5.26
C LEU A 82 -8.67 9.11 -4.77
N VAL A 83 -8.52 8.05 -5.56
CA VAL A 83 -7.69 6.88 -5.19
C VAL A 83 -6.23 7.28 -5.00
N SER A 84 -5.67 8.07 -5.91
CA SER A 84 -4.31 8.59 -5.76
C SER A 84 -4.13 9.43 -4.51
N ARG A 85 -5.10 10.30 -4.18
CA ARG A 85 -5.02 11.13 -2.97
C ARG A 85 -5.02 10.26 -1.71
N VAL A 86 -5.93 9.29 -1.61
CA VAL A 86 -6.03 8.38 -0.46
C VAL A 86 -4.75 7.58 -0.30
N GLN A 87 -4.22 6.98 -1.36
CA GLN A 87 -2.98 6.19 -1.30
C GLN A 87 -1.77 7.06 -0.94
N LEU A 88 -1.71 8.30 -1.44
CA LEU A 88 -0.62 9.23 -1.10
C LEU A 88 -0.71 9.68 0.36
N HIS A 89 -1.91 9.96 0.88
CA HIS A 89 -2.09 10.29 2.30
C HIS A 89 -1.72 9.09 3.17
N LEU A 90 -2.13 7.88 2.79
CA LEU A 90 -1.77 6.66 3.51
C LEU A 90 -0.26 6.46 3.58
N PHE A 91 0.45 6.78 2.48
CA PHE A 91 1.91 6.76 2.44
C PHE A 91 2.53 7.81 3.36
N TRP A 92 2.11 9.07 3.27
CA TRP A 92 2.68 10.13 4.11
C TRP A 92 2.38 9.95 5.60
N ILE A 93 1.15 9.57 5.94
CA ILE A 93 0.74 9.33 7.34
C ILE A 93 1.48 8.11 7.91
N GLY A 94 1.63 7.05 7.13
CA GLY A 94 2.41 5.89 7.57
C GLY A 94 3.90 6.22 7.74
N LEU A 95 4.49 6.97 6.81
CA LEU A 95 5.89 7.39 6.89
C LEU A 95 6.16 8.32 8.07
N THR A 96 5.28 9.29 8.29
CA THR A 96 5.37 10.19 9.47
C THR A 96 5.14 9.43 10.76
N GLY A 97 4.20 8.47 10.80
CA GLY A 97 4.01 7.59 11.95
C GLY A 97 5.26 6.77 12.29
N LEU A 98 5.96 6.24 11.28
CA LEU A 98 7.23 5.54 11.48
C LEU A 98 8.34 6.47 11.96
N ALA A 99 8.43 7.68 11.40
CA ALA A 99 9.40 8.69 11.82
C ALA A 99 9.17 9.11 13.28
N VAL A 100 7.91 9.25 13.70
CA VAL A 100 7.57 9.52 15.09
C VAL A 100 7.96 8.33 15.96
N LEU A 101 7.70 7.09 15.56
CA LEU A 101 8.09 5.91 16.34
C LEU A 101 9.61 5.66 16.45
N TYR A 102 10.43 6.41 15.70
CA TYR A 102 11.89 6.25 15.63
C TYR A 102 12.62 6.17 16.99
N PRO A 103 12.40 7.09 17.95
CA PRO A 103 13.14 7.09 19.21
C PRO A 103 12.67 5.99 20.18
N TRP A 104 11.48 5.40 19.97
CA TRP A 104 10.89 4.42 20.88
C TRP A 104 11.11 2.96 20.45
N MET A 105 11.60 2.73 19.24
CA MET A 105 11.71 1.39 18.67
C MET A 105 13.16 1.02 18.35
N PRO A 106 13.54 -0.26 18.55
CA PRO A 106 14.87 -0.73 18.20
C PRO A 106 15.10 -0.63 16.67
N PRO A 107 16.35 -0.36 16.23
CA PRO A 107 16.66 -0.13 14.82
C PRO A 107 16.20 -1.26 13.90
N ASN A 108 16.35 -2.52 14.33
CA ASN A 108 15.97 -3.70 13.55
C ASN A 108 14.48 -3.69 13.17
N TRP A 109 13.62 -3.30 14.11
CA TRP A 109 12.19 -3.19 13.85
C TRP A 109 11.86 -2.01 12.95
N MET A 110 12.56 -0.89 13.12
CA MET A 110 12.40 0.28 12.27
C MET A 110 12.71 -0.03 10.80
N TYR A 111 13.83 -0.70 10.54
CA TYR A 111 14.19 -1.13 9.19
C TYR A 111 13.18 -2.11 8.60
N ALA A 112 12.73 -3.10 9.39
CA ALA A 112 11.71 -4.06 8.94
C ALA A 112 10.39 -3.36 8.57
N LEU A 113 9.89 -2.49 9.44
CA LEU A 113 8.67 -1.73 9.20
C LEU A 113 8.81 -0.79 8.00
N MET A 114 9.91 -0.06 7.88
CA MET A 114 10.10 0.88 6.77
C MET A 114 10.17 0.14 5.42
N LEU A 115 10.89 -0.99 5.38
CA LEU A 115 11.03 -1.81 4.18
C LEU A 115 9.68 -2.41 3.77
N VAL A 116 8.93 -2.99 4.71
CA VAL A 116 7.59 -3.55 4.45
C VAL A 116 6.56 -2.46 4.11
N HIS A 117 6.68 -1.27 4.71
CA HIS A 117 5.80 -0.15 4.40
C HIS A 117 6.02 0.34 2.96
N MET A 118 7.28 0.58 2.58
CA MET A 118 7.63 0.94 1.20
C MET A 118 7.20 -0.17 0.24
N TRP A 119 7.40 -1.43 0.60
CA TRP A 119 7.01 -2.58 -0.21
C TRP A 119 5.53 -2.61 -0.60
N MET A 120 4.65 -2.38 0.38
CA MET A 120 3.20 -2.42 0.15
C MET A 120 2.71 -1.26 -0.73
N LEU A 121 3.30 -0.07 -0.59
CA LEU A 121 2.78 1.16 -1.17
C LEU A 121 3.46 1.57 -2.48
N VAL A 122 4.76 1.32 -2.65
CA VAL A 122 5.50 1.63 -3.88
C VAL A 122 4.84 1.06 -5.15
N PRO A 123 4.43 -0.22 -5.22
CA PRO A 123 3.78 -0.76 -6.43
C PRO A 123 2.41 -0.11 -6.70
N ARG A 124 1.68 0.29 -5.65
CA ARG A 124 0.38 0.99 -5.78
C ARG A 124 0.58 2.39 -6.31
N LEU A 125 1.52 3.13 -5.71
CA LEU A 125 1.88 4.48 -6.13
C LEU A 125 2.41 4.48 -7.57
N TRP A 126 3.30 3.54 -7.91
CA TRP A 126 3.82 3.40 -9.27
C TRP A 126 2.71 3.22 -10.31
N MET A 127 1.74 2.32 -10.04
CA MET A 127 0.60 2.15 -10.94
C MET A 127 -0.24 3.44 -11.07
N LEU A 128 -0.51 4.12 -9.96
CA LEU A 128 -1.24 5.39 -9.96
C LEU A 128 -0.48 6.50 -10.70
N PHE A 129 0.84 6.58 -10.56
CA PHE A 129 1.70 7.50 -11.31
C PHE A 129 1.66 7.20 -12.80
N ARG A 130 1.61 5.93 -13.20
CA ARG A 130 1.45 5.55 -14.61
C ARG A 130 0.11 6.00 -15.19
N PHE A 131 -0.95 6.02 -14.39
CA PHE A 131 -2.28 6.53 -14.76
C PHE A 131 -2.42 8.06 -14.59
N ARG A 132 -1.36 8.78 -14.18
CA ARG A 132 -1.35 10.25 -14.06
C ARG A 132 -1.82 11.00 -15.32
N PRO A 133 -1.41 10.65 -16.56
CA PRO A 133 -1.88 11.37 -17.76
C PRO A 133 -3.40 11.27 -17.96
N TYR A 134 -4.04 10.21 -17.45
CA TYR A 134 -5.47 9.98 -17.59
C TYR A 134 -6.30 10.53 -16.40
N ARG A 135 -5.70 11.27 -15.46
CA ARG A 135 -6.35 11.79 -14.24
C ARG A 135 -7.51 12.78 -14.46
N LYS A 136 -7.67 13.35 -15.66
CA LYS A 136 -8.70 14.38 -15.92
C LYS A 136 -10.07 13.79 -16.30
N ALA A 137 -10.09 12.68 -17.05
CA ALA A 137 -11.33 12.07 -17.55
C ALA A 137 -11.42 10.55 -17.28
N GLY A 138 -10.36 9.93 -16.76
CA GLY A 138 -10.32 8.49 -16.54
C GLY A 138 -11.07 8.07 -15.28
N LEU A 139 -11.87 7.01 -15.41
CA LEU A 139 -12.37 6.24 -14.28
C LEU A 139 -11.52 4.98 -14.16
N ILE A 140 -11.01 4.70 -12.96
CA ILE A 140 -10.33 3.43 -12.68
C ILE A 140 -11.34 2.49 -12.03
N LYS A 141 -11.47 1.31 -12.62
CA LYS A 141 -12.11 0.16 -11.99
C LYS A 141 -11.01 -0.76 -11.47
N ILE A 142 -10.91 -0.86 -10.14
CA ILE A 142 -9.98 -1.80 -9.50
C ILE A 142 -10.77 -3.02 -9.07
N THR A 143 -10.55 -4.13 -9.76
CA THR A 143 -11.03 -5.46 -9.38
C THR A 143 -9.87 -6.20 -8.70
N GLY A 144 -10.15 -7.13 -7.79
CA GLY A 144 -9.11 -7.91 -7.09
C GLY A 144 -8.14 -8.67 -8.02
N LYS A 145 -8.54 -8.90 -9.28
CA LYS A 145 -7.73 -9.56 -10.32
C LYS A 145 -7.15 -8.60 -11.36
N ASP A 146 -7.83 -7.49 -11.67
CA ASP A 146 -7.51 -6.61 -12.79
C ASP A 146 -7.71 -5.12 -12.46
N THR A 147 -6.89 -4.26 -13.06
CA THR A 147 -7.04 -2.80 -12.98
C THR A 147 -7.27 -2.25 -14.39
N SER A 148 -8.49 -1.80 -14.66
CA SER A 148 -8.88 -1.27 -15.98
C SER A 148 -9.13 0.23 -15.86
N CYS A 149 -8.58 1.01 -16.80
CA CYS A 149 -8.85 2.43 -16.92
C CYS A 149 -9.83 2.63 -18.08
N TYR A 150 -11.00 3.17 -17.78
CA TYR A 150 -11.97 3.59 -18.79
C TYR A 150 -11.77 5.08 -19.06
N LEU A 151 -11.57 5.43 -20.32
CA LEU A 151 -11.61 6.81 -20.80
C LEU A 151 -13.02 7.07 -21.28
N HIS A 152 -13.59 8.20 -20.85
CA HIS A 152 -14.83 8.73 -21.39
C HIS A 152 -14.51 9.84 -22.40
#